data_AF-A0A3L6PHJ8-F1
#
_entry.id   AF-A0A3L6PHJ8-F1
#
_cell.length_a   1.000
_cell.length_b   1.000
_cell.length_c   1.000
_cell.angle_alpha   90.00
_cell.angle_beta   90.00
_cell.angle_gamma   90.00
#
_symmetry.space_group_name_H-M   'P 1'
#
loop_
_entity.id
_entity.type
_entity.pdbx_description
1 polymer ?
#
loop_
_entity_poly.entity_id
_entity_poly.type
_entity_poly.pdbx_seq_one_letter_code
_entity_poly.pdbx_strand_id
1 'polypeptide(L)'
;MKAMRRNLEEITRQHKDFSFTPGSTTDVEQVTDVRETSSAVEEALIVGRTEKKQKILASLSVNLAQEITILPIYGFGGIGKTTLAKLVFSDAQFNDYSRVWVYVSQAFVLKNIGNSIISQVSNGNS
;
A
#
# COMPACT_ATOMS: atom_id res chain seq x y z
N MET A 1 -10.85 -3.18 -46.79
CA MET A 1 -9.61 -4.00 -46.68
C MET A 1 -8.31 -3.19 -46.83
N LYS A 2 -8.09 -2.39 -47.91
CA LYS A 2 -6.84 -1.63 -48.08
C LYS A 2 -6.57 -0.56 -47.00
N ALA A 3 -7.61 0.10 -46.48
CA ALA A 3 -7.47 1.13 -45.45
C ALA A 3 -6.96 0.57 -44.11
N MET A 4 -7.50 -0.57 -43.67
CA MET A 4 -7.08 -1.23 -42.43
C MET A 4 -5.60 -1.66 -42.48
N ARG A 5 -5.12 -2.09 -43.65
CA ARG A 5 -3.72 -2.48 -43.85
C ARG A 5 -2.77 -1.28 -43.68
N ARG A 6 -3.11 -0.13 -44.27
CA ARG A 6 -2.29 1.10 -44.12
C ARG A 6 -2.23 1.57 -42.67
N ASN A 7 -3.36 1.52 -41.95
CA ASN A 7 -3.39 1.88 -40.53
C ASN A 7 -2.46 0.99 -39.70
N LEU A 8 -2.41 -0.32 -39.99
CA LEU A 8 -1.54 -1.25 -39.27
C LEU A 8 -0.05 -1.02 -39.59
N GLU A 9 0.27 -0.68 -40.84
CA GLU A 9 1.62 -0.31 -41.26
C GLU A 9 2.08 0.97 -40.57
N GLU A 10 1.20 1.97 -40.42
CA GLU A 10 1.50 3.22 -39.73
C GLU A 10 1.75 3.03 -38.23
N ILE A 11 0.93 2.20 -37.55
CA ILE A 11 1.15 1.83 -36.15
C ILE A 11 2.49 1.10 -35.99
N THR A 12 2.83 0.20 -36.93
CA THR A 12 4.10 -0.53 -36.90
C THR A 12 5.30 0.41 -37.11
N ARG A 13 5.16 1.43 -37.96
CA ARG A 13 6.20 2.45 -38.18
C ARG A 13 6.41 3.30 -36.92
N GLN A 14 5.33 3.81 -36.34
CA GLN A 14 5.38 4.58 -35.10
C GLN A 14 6.02 3.77 -33.96
N HIS A 15 5.65 2.50 -33.81
CA HIS A 15 6.21 1.62 -32.80
C HIS A 15 7.75 1.49 -32.91
N LYS A 16 8.28 1.43 -34.14
CA LYS A 16 9.73 1.39 -34.40
C LYS A 16 10.39 2.74 -34.14
N ASP A 17 9.79 3.84 -34.57
CA ASP A 17 10.33 5.19 -34.39
C ASP A 17 10.45 5.54 -32.89
N PHE A 18 9.48 5.14 -32.07
CA PHE A 18 9.50 5.35 -30.63
C PHE A 18 10.33 4.31 -29.86
N SER A 19 10.98 3.37 -30.55
CA SER A 19 11.84 2.33 -29.94
C SER A 19 11.15 1.54 -28.82
N PHE A 20 9.83 1.33 -28.93
CA PHE A 20 9.13 0.48 -27.98
C PHE A 20 9.65 -0.96 -28.16
N THR A 21 10.38 -1.46 -27.16
CA THR A 21 10.79 -2.86 -27.14
C THR A 21 9.57 -3.71 -26.76
N PRO A 22 9.23 -4.75 -27.55
CA PRO A 22 8.28 -5.76 -27.07
C PRO A 22 8.87 -6.35 -25.80
N GLY A 23 8.18 -6.17 -24.67
CA GLY A 23 8.63 -6.73 -23.40
C GLY A 23 8.80 -8.24 -23.57
N SER A 24 10.04 -8.71 -23.55
CA SER A 24 10.35 -10.14 -23.47
C SER A 24 9.84 -10.63 -22.13
N THR A 25 8.75 -11.41 -22.14
CA THR A 25 8.23 -12.11 -20.96
C THR A 25 9.14 -13.29 -20.61
N THR A 26 10.41 -13.03 -20.34
CA THR A 26 11.36 -13.98 -19.77
C THR A 26 12.41 -13.23 -18.96
N ASP A 27 11.97 -12.29 -18.14
CA ASP A 27 12.70 -12.02 -16.92
C ASP A 27 11.94 -12.75 -15.83
N VAL A 28 12.63 -13.65 -15.12
CA VAL A 28 12.21 -14.02 -13.78
C VAL A 28 12.21 -12.70 -13.03
N GLU A 29 11.06 -12.05 -12.99
CA GLU A 29 10.84 -10.82 -12.26
C GLU A 29 11.22 -11.20 -10.83
N GLN A 30 12.42 -10.80 -10.41
CA GLN A 30 12.60 -10.47 -9.01
C GLN A 30 11.53 -9.44 -8.79
N VAL A 31 10.38 -9.89 -8.27
CA VAL A 31 9.31 -9.03 -7.79
C VAL A 31 9.94 -8.28 -6.63
N THR A 32 10.70 -7.24 -6.96
CA THR A 32 10.89 -6.10 -6.09
C THR A 32 9.48 -5.62 -5.90
N ASP A 33 8.92 -5.89 -4.73
CA ASP A 33 7.54 -5.56 -4.46
C ASP A 33 7.46 -4.03 -4.36
N VAL A 34 7.24 -3.37 -5.50
CA VAL A 34 7.19 -1.91 -5.65
C VAL A 34 6.05 -1.31 -4.79
N ARG A 35 5.21 -2.18 -4.19
CA ARG A 35 4.10 -1.81 -3.31
C ARG A 35 4.45 -1.89 -1.82
N GLU A 36 5.70 -2.20 -1.45
CA GLU A 36 6.12 -2.10 -0.06
C GLU A 36 5.83 -0.68 0.47
N THR A 37 5.20 -0.59 1.63
CA THR A 37 4.86 0.70 2.24
C THR A 37 5.45 0.79 3.63
N SER A 38 6.21 1.85 3.89
CA SER A 38 6.63 2.23 5.24
C SER A 38 5.46 2.85 6.01
N SER A 39 5.52 2.88 7.34
CA SER A 39 4.53 3.57 8.18
C SER A 39 4.64 5.10 8.12
N ALA A 40 5.78 5.65 7.68
CA ALA A 40 6.03 7.07 7.65
C ALA A 40 4.97 7.83 6.83
N VAL A 41 4.56 8.98 7.36
CA VAL A 41 3.54 9.85 6.77
C VAL A 41 3.88 11.31 7.02
N GLU A 42 3.76 12.12 5.98
CA GLU A 42 3.84 13.57 6.07
C GLU A 42 2.41 14.12 6.12
N GLU A 43 1.86 14.26 7.34
CA GLU A 43 0.44 14.60 7.54
C GLU A 43 0.05 15.93 6.88
N ALA A 44 0.99 16.88 6.79
CA ALA A 44 0.79 18.21 6.21
C ALA A 44 0.36 18.16 4.73
N LEU A 45 0.72 17.11 3.99
CA LEU A 45 0.36 16.95 2.58
C LEU A 45 -1.02 16.31 2.39
N ILE A 46 -1.69 15.86 3.45
CA ILE A 46 -2.93 15.08 3.35
C ILE A 46 -4.13 15.95 3.70
N VAL A 47 -5.00 16.19 2.71
CA VAL A 47 -6.21 17.01 2.85
C VAL A 47 -7.49 16.17 2.80
N GLY A 48 -8.55 16.66 3.43
CA GLY A 48 -9.92 16.11 3.31
C GLY A 48 -10.13 14.74 3.98
N ARG A 49 -9.22 14.29 4.86
CA ARG A 49 -9.32 12.99 5.56
C ARG A 49 -9.65 13.08 7.04
N THR A 50 -9.72 14.29 7.60
CA THR A 50 -9.90 14.54 9.03
C THR A 50 -11.12 13.84 9.61
N GLU A 51 -12.29 13.98 8.99
CA GLU A 51 -13.54 13.39 9.50
C GLU A 51 -13.47 11.84 9.56
N LYS A 52 -12.95 11.22 8.49
CA LYS A 52 -12.79 9.76 8.43
C LYS A 52 -11.76 9.27 9.45
N LYS A 53 -10.65 9.99 9.62
CA LYS A 53 -9.64 9.72 10.66
C LYS A 53 -10.31 9.75 12.04
N GLN A 54 -11.02 10.82 12.39
CA GLN A 54 -11.68 10.97 13.69
C GLN A 54 -12.72 9.89 13.98
N LYS A 55 -13.50 9.48 12.97
CA LYS A 55 -14.44 8.35 13.12
C LYS A 55 -13.74 7.04 13.48
N ILE A 56 -12.60 6.75 12.82
CA ILE A 56 -11.81 5.56 13.12
C ILE A 56 -11.23 5.62 14.54
N LEU A 57 -10.66 6.76 14.94
CA LEU A 57 -10.11 6.97 16.29
C LEU A 57 -11.16 6.74 17.37
N ALA A 58 -12.36 7.31 17.18
CA ALA A 58 -13.48 7.11 18.10
C ALA A 58 -13.90 5.63 18.19
N SER A 59 -14.00 4.92 17.07
CA SER A 59 -14.30 3.49 17.07
C SER A 59 -13.24 2.66 17.79
N LEU A 60 -11.96 2.95 17.58
CA LEU A 60 -10.88 2.25 18.28
C LEU A 60 -10.89 2.52 19.79
N SER A 61 -11.19 3.76 20.19
CA SER A 61 -11.26 4.16 21.61
C SER A 61 -12.40 3.47 22.37
N VAL A 62 -13.59 3.37 21.75
CA VAL A 62 -14.76 2.73 22.38
C VAL A 62 -14.55 1.23 22.58
N ASN A 63 -13.80 0.58 21.68
CA ASN A 63 -13.59 -0.86 21.74
C ASN A 63 -12.35 -1.29 22.54
N LEU A 64 -11.70 -0.38 23.29
CA LEU A 64 -10.58 -0.73 24.17
C LEU A 64 -10.94 -1.76 25.27
N ALA A 65 -12.23 -1.93 25.57
CA ALA A 65 -12.73 -2.95 26.49
C ALA A 65 -12.87 -4.35 25.87
N GLN A 66 -12.76 -4.48 24.54
CA GLN A 66 -12.82 -5.77 23.85
C GLN A 66 -11.42 -6.39 23.76
N GLU A 67 -11.33 -7.72 23.85
CA GLU A 67 -10.04 -8.42 23.73
C GLU A 67 -9.37 -8.21 22.36
N ILE A 68 -10.16 -8.17 21.27
CA ILE A 68 -9.67 -7.97 19.90
C ILE A 68 -10.66 -7.12 19.11
N THR A 69 -10.17 -6.08 18.45
CA THR A 69 -10.94 -5.25 17.50
C THR A 69 -10.33 -5.32 16.11
N ILE A 70 -11.13 -5.59 15.08
CA ILE A 70 -10.70 -5.62 13.67
C ILE A 70 -11.46 -4.54 12.90
N LEU A 71 -10.71 -3.64 12.24
CA LEU A 71 -11.28 -2.54 11.45
C LEU A 71 -10.80 -2.58 9.99
N PRO A 72 -11.57 -3.15 9.06
CA PRO A 72 -11.17 -3.23 7.66
C PRO A 72 -11.32 -1.88 6.94
N ILE A 73 -10.29 -1.45 6.21
CA ILE A 73 -10.32 -0.30 5.29
C ILE A 73 -10.29 -0.82 3.86
N TYR A 74 -11.42 -0.74 3.15
CA TYR A 74 -11.58 -1.26 1.79
C TYR A 74 -12.05 -0.18 0.81
N GLY A 75 -12.01 -0.49 -0.49
CA GLY A 75 -12.38 0.42 -1.58
C GLY A 75 -11.44 0.35 -2.77
N PHE A 76 -11.71 1.15 -3.80
CA PHE A 76 -10.97 1.14 -5.06
C PHE A 76 -9.46 1.44 -4.91
N GLY A 77 -8.68 1.03 -5.91
CA GLY A 77 -7.25 1.40 -6.01
C GLY A 77 -7.07 2.91 -6.09
N GLY A 78 -5.94 3.43 -5.60
CA GLY A 78 -5.62 4.87 -5.67
C GLY A 78 -6.42 5.78 -4.73
N ILE A 79 -7.48 5.31 -4.07
CA ILE A 79 -8.33 6.14 -3.19
C ILE A 79 -7.66 6.51 -1.85
N GLY A 80 -6.39 6.18 -1.62
CA GLY A 80 -5.66 6.54 -0.39
C GLY A 80 -6.08 5.77 0.86
N LYS A 81 -6.37 4.46 0.74
CA LYS A 81 -6.68 3.59 1.89
C LYS A 81 -5.50 3.50 2.86
N THR A 82 -4.33 3.16 2.33
CA THR A 82 -3.08 3.09 3.09
C THR A 82 -2.73 4.45 3.68
N THR A 83 -2.97 5.54 2.96
CA THR A 83 -2.79 6.91 3.47
C THR A 83 -3.66 7.17 4.71
N LEU A 84 -4.93 6.77 4.69
CA LEU A 84 -5.81 6.91 5.85
C LEU A 84 -5.36 6.02 7.03
N ALA A 85 -4.94 4.79 6.76
CA ALA A 85 -4.41 3.88 7.79
C ALA A 85 -3.15 4.46 8.44
N LYS A 86 -2.23 5.04 7.66
CA LYS A 86 -1.03 5.71 8.17
C LYS A 86 -1.36 6.88 9.08
N LEU A 87 -2.32 7.74 8.69
CA LEU A 87 -2.76 8.87 9.50
C LEU A 87 -3.35 8.47 10.87
N VAL A 88 -3.99 7.30 10.93
CA VAL A 88 -4.50 6.74 12.20
C VAL A 88 -3.34 6.13 13.00
N PHE A 89 -2.44 5.41 12.32
CA PHE A 89 -1.29 4.78 12.94
C PHE A 89 -0.33 5.78 13.60
N SER A 90 -0.09 6.93 12.96
CA SER A 90 0.76 8.01 13.47
C SER A 90 0.09 8.88 14.54
N ASP A 91 -1.21 8.69 14.81
CA ASP A 91 -1.93 9.55 15.72
C ASP A 91 -1.39 9.46 17.16
N ALA A 92 -1.31 10.61 17.81
CA ALA A 92 -0.77 10.72 19.15
C ALA A 92 -1.61 9.98 20.20
N GLN A 93 -2.90 9.75 19.93
CA GLN A 93 -3.79 8.96 20.78
C GLN A 93 -3.22 7.56 21.12
N PHE A 94 -2.40 6.99 20.24
CA PHE A 94 -1.84 5.66 20.41
C PHE A 94 -0.33 5.67 20.70
N ASN A 95 0.23 6.78 21.16
CA ASN A 95 1.66 6.87 21.46
C ASN A 95 2.12 5.93 22.59
N ASP A 96 1.25 5.69 23.57
CA ASP A 96 1.55 4.79 24.69
C ASP A 96 1.39 3.30 24.34
N TYR A 97 0.98 2.98 23.11
CA TYR A 97 0.79 1.62 22.62
C TYR A 97 1.97 1.18 21.77
N SER A 98 2.35 -0.10 21.89
CA SER A 98 3.23 -0.73 20.91
C SER A 98 2.51 -0.86 19.57
N ARG A 99 3.01 -0.17 18.56
CA ARG A 99 2.43 -0.11 17.21
C ARG A 99 3.33 -0.82 16.22
N VAL A 100 2.75 -1.64 15.36
CA VAL A 100 3.46 -2.39 14.33
C VAL A 100 2.82 -2.15 12.97
N TRP A 101 3.64 -1.92 11.94
CA TRP A 101 3.18 -1.77 10.56
C TRP A 101 3.82 -2.84 9.68
N VAL A 102 3.02 -3.79 9.20
CA VAL A 102 3.51 -4.89 8.37
C VAL A 102 2.92 -4.81 6.97
N TYR A 103 3.81 -4.77 5.99
CA TYR A 103 3.45 -5.01 4.60
C TYR A 103 3.35 -6.52 4.35
N VAL A 104 2.22 -6.97 3.78
CA VAL A 104 2.01 -8.36 3.37
C VAL A 104 1.99 -8.40 1.86
N SER A 105 3.01 -9.03 1.26
CA SER A 105 3.12 -9.18 -0.18
C SER A 105 2.10 -10.18 -0.73
N GLN A 106 1.97 -10.22 -2.07
CA GLN A 106 1.14 -11.21 -2.74
C GLN A 106 1.61 -12.65 -2.48
N ALA A 107 2.92 -12.83 -2.34
CA ALA A 107 3.50 -14.10 -1.89
C ALA A 107 3.35 -14.23 -0.37
N PHE A 108 2.27 -14.87 0.06
CA PHE A 108 1.97 -15.04 1.48
C PHE A 108 2.93 -16.04 2.15
N VAL A 109 3.98 -15.51 2.79
CA VAL A 109 4.97 -16.30 3.55
C VAL A 109 4.86 -15.94 5.03
N LEU A 110 4.18 -16.79 5.81
CA LEU A 110 3.88 -16.55 7.22
C LEU A 110 5.12 -16.26 8.08
N LYS A 111 6.23 -16.97 7.81
CA LYS A 111 7.50 -16.78 8.53
C LYS A 111 8.02 -15.35 8.38
N ASN A 112 7.90 -14.75 7.19
CA ASN A 112 8.39 -13.40 6.93
C ASN A 112 7.52 -12.35 7.64
N ILE A 113 6.21 -12.54 7.61
CA ILE A 113 5.23 -11.69 8.33
C ILE A 113 5.51 -11.75 9.84
N GLY A 114 5.63 -12.94 10.41
CA GLY A 114 5.92 -13.13 11.83
C GLY A 114 7.24 -12.47 12.25
N ASN A 115 8.30 -12.67 11.48
CA ASN A 115 9.60 -12.02 11.74
C ASN A 115 9.50 -10.48 11.68
N SER A 116 8.72 -9.92 10.74
CA SER A 116 8.49 -8.48 10.63
C SER A 116 7.74 -7.89 11.84
N ILE A 117 6.78 -8.64 12.39
CA ILE A 117 6.08 -8.24 13.63
C ILE A 117 7.05 -8.26 14.81
N ILE A 118 7.75 -9.39 15.00
CA ILE A 118 8.64 -9.59 16.15
C ILE A 118 9.74 -8.52 16.18
N SER A 119 10.35 -8.20 15.04
CA SER A 119 11.42 -7.20 14.98
C SER A 119 10.95 -5.80 15.37
N GLN A 120 9.74 -5.40 14.97
CA GLN A 120 9.19 -4.09 15.30
C GLN A 120 8.78 -3.97 16.77
N VAL A 121 8.22 -5.02 17.37
CA VAL A 121 7.86 -5.01 18.80
C VAL A 121 9.12 -5.00 19.68
N SER A 122 10.16 -5.74 19.28
CA SER A 122 11.39 -5.90 20.09
C SER A 122 12.25 -4.64 20.10
N ASN A 123 12.23 -3.84 19.03
CA ASN A 123 13.01 -2.62 18.89
C ASN A 123 12.42 -1.40 19.62
N GLY A 124 11.24 -1.52 20.24
CA GLY A 124 10.61 -0.45 21.03
C GLY A 124 11.11 -0.32 22.48
N ASN A 125 12.03 -1.19 22.92
CA ASN A 125 12.54 -1.27 24.31
C ASN A 125 14.03 -0.85 24.44
N SER A 126 14.51 0.06 23.59
CA SER A 126 15.89 0.60 23.66
C SER A 126 15.90 2.12 23.80
#